data_AF-A0A356W7M6-F1
#
_entry.id   AF-A0A356W7M6-F1
#
_cell.length_a   1.000
_cell.length_b   1.000
_cell.length_c   1.000
_cell.angle_alpha   90.00
_cell.angle_beta   90.00
_cell.angle_gamma   90.00
#
_symmetry.space_group_name_H-M   'P 1'
#
loop_
_entity.id
_entity.type
_entity.pdbx_description
1 polymer ?
#
loop_
_entity_poly.entity_id
_entity_poly.type
_entity_poly.pdbx_seq_one_letter_code
_entity_poly.pdbx_strand_id
1 'polypeptide(L)'
;VTQKGKGYAPAENSADKYHGVSKFSVVTGEQSKPKPKAPNYQKVFGQTLTKLAETDEKICAITAAMPSGTSTDIFAKRFPDRHFDVGIAEQHAVTFAAGLAADGLKPFAAIYSTFLQRGYDQVVHDVAIQKLP
;
A
#
# COMPACT_ATOMS: atom_id res chain seq x y z
N VAL A 1 -21.48 -15.80 7.44
CA VAL A 1 -20.02 -15.81 7.14
C VAL A 1 -19.85 -16.28 5.70
N THR A 2 -19.00 -15.64 4.91
CA THR A 2 -18.70 -16.02 3.51
C THR A 2 -17.21 -16.38 3.35
N GLN A 3 -16.85 -17.15 2.31
CA GLN A 3 -15.46 -17.53 2.01
C GLN A 3 -15.04 -16.89 0.68
N LYS A 4 -14.00 -16.05 0.69
CA LYS A 4 -13.49 -15.41 -0.53
C LYS A 4 -12.86 -16.46 -1.46
N GLY A 5 -13.23 -16.44 -2.74
CA GLY A 5 -12.83 -17.44 -3.72
C GLY A 5 -13.68 -18.72 -3.73
N LYS A 6 -14.77 -18.79 -2.94
CA LYS A 6 -15.59 -19.99 -2.79
C LYS A 6 -16.03 -20.57 -4.14
N GLY A 7 -15.87 -21.89 -4.30
CA GLY A 7 -16.30 -22.63 -5.48
C GLY A 7 -15.22 -22.78 -6.54
N TYR A 8 -14.03 -22.22 -6.31
CA TYR A 8 -12.89 -22.37 -7.21
C TYR A 8 -11.60 -22.60 -6.41
N ALA A 9 -11.17 -23.86 -6.31
CA ALA A 9 -10.06 -24.26 -5.45
C ALA A 9 -8.75 -23.47 -5.66
N PRO A 10 -8.34 -23.13 -6.90
CA PRO A 10 -7.17 -22.26 -7.11
C PRO A 10 -7.31 -20.87 -6.48
N ALA A 11 -8.51 -20.28 -6.47
CA ALA A 11 -8.77 -19.02 -5.78
C ALA A 11 -8.88 -19.19 -4.27
N GLU A 12 -9.55 -20.25 -3.78
CA GLU A 12 -9.63 -20.52 -2.34
C GLU A 12 -8.25 -20.71 -1.70
N ASN A 13 -7.27 -21.21 -2.46
CA ASN A 13 -5.92 -21.50 -1.96
C ASN A 13 -4.89 -20.38 -2.21
N SER A 14 -5.21 -19.34 -2.99
CA SER A 14 -4.27 -18.23 -3.21
C SER A 14 -4.22 -17.27 -2.02
N ALA A 15 -3.13 -16.52 -1.86
CA ALA A 15 -2.98 -15.56 -0.76
C ALA A 15 -3.96 -14.38 -0.86
N ASP A 16 -4.20 -13.87 -2.08
CA ASP A 16 -5.09 -12.74 -2.36
C ASP A 16 -6.54 -13.15 -2.66
N LYS A 17 -6.79 -14.46 -2.77
CA LYS A 17 -8.03 -15.09 -3.20
C LYS A 17 -8.50 -14.62 -4.58
N TYR A 18 -7.55 -14.44 -5.50
CA TYR A 18 -7.77 -13.98 -6.87
C TYR A 18 -8.46 -12.61 -6.92
N HIS A 19 -8.11 -11.70 -6.01
CA HIS A 19 -8.67 -10.36 -5.97
C HIS A 19 -8.43 -9.58 -7.28
N GLY A 20 -7.30 -9.86 -7.94
CA GLY A 20 -7.03 -9.41 -9.31
C GLY A 20 -6.13 -10.40 -10.03
N VAL A 21 -6.64 -11.00 -11.11
CA VAL A 21 -5.90 -11.99 -11.91
C VAL A 21 -5.78 -11.57 -13.35
N SER A 22 -4.66 -11.96 -13.97
CA SER A 22 -4.51 -11.87 -15.42
C SER A 22 -5.29 -12.99 -16.10
N LYS A 23 -5.31 -13.01 -17.44
CA LYS A 23 -5.90 -14.12 -18.19
C LYS A 23 -5.34 -15.45 -17.69
N PHE A 24 -6.24 -16.36 -17.33
CA PHE A 24 -5.89 -17.63 -16.70
C PHE A 24 -6.74 -18.79 -17.23
N SER A 25 -6.22 -20.00 -17.08
CA SER A 25 -6.95 -21.24 -17.36
C SER A 25 -7.92 -21.52 -16.21
N VAL A 26 -9.21 -21.61 -16.49
CA VAL A 26 -10.24 -21.94 -15.48
C VAL A 26 -10.09 -23.36 -14.94
N VAL A 27 -9.47 -24.26 -15.70
CA VAL A 27 -9.27 -25.66 -15.27
C VAL A 27 -8.05 -25.78 -14.36
N THR A 28 -6.94 -25.12 -14.72
CA THR A 28 -5.65 -25.31 -14.03
C THR A 28 -5.28 -24.16 -13.09
N GLY A 29 -5.93 -23.01 -13.18
CA GLY A 29 -5.58 -21.79 -12.45
C GLY A 29 -4.33 -21.08 -12.96
N GLU A 30 -3.68 -21.61 -13.99
CA GLU A 30 -2.45 -21.03 -14.52
C GLU A 30 -2.71 -19.68 -15.17
N GLN A 31 -1.99 -18.66 -14.70
CA GLN A 31 -2.06 -17.30 -15.26
C GLN A 31 -0.95 -17.12 -16.30
N SER A 32 -1.29 -16.60 -17.48
CA SER A 32 -0.30 -16.16 -18.47
C SER A 32 -0.04 -14.67 -18.28
N LYS A 33 1.15 -14.33 -17.81
CA LYS A 33 1.61 -12.94 -17.70
C LYS A 33 2.74 -12.69 -18.68
N PRO A 34 2.60 -11.74 -19.62
CA PRO A 34 3.72 -11.36 -20.47
C PRO A 34 4.86 -10.82 -19.61
N LYS A 35 6.11 -11.10 -20.01
CA LYS A 35 7.27 -10.52 -19.34
C LYS A 35 7.19 -8.99 -19.43
N PRO A 36 7.17 -8.27 -18.30
CA PRO A 36 7.10 -6.82 -18.33
C PRO A 36 8.40 -6.25 -18.91
N LYS A 37 8.28 -5.26 -19.80
CA LYS A 37 9.42 -4.58 -20.43
C LYS A 37 10.13 -3.59 -19.48
N ALA A 38 9.41 -3.12 -18.46
CA ALA A 38 9.88 -2.17 -17.46
C ALA A 38 9.23 -2.49 -16.10
N PRO A 39 9.85 -2.11 -14.97
CA PRO A 39 9.23 -2.24 -13.66
C PRO A 39 8.01 -1.31 -13.54
N ASN A 40 7.01 -1.72 -12.76
CA ASN A 40 5.88 -0.86 -12.44
C ASN A 40 6.31 0.28 -11.52
N TYR A 41 5.71 1.47 -11.65
CA TYR A 41 6.02 2.64 -10.83
C TYR A 41 5.93 2.35 -9.32
N GLN A 42 4.87 1.67 -8.87
CA GLN A 42 4.72 1.32 -7.45
C GLN A 42 5.87 0.44 -6.96
N LYS A 43 6.39 -0.47 -7.79
CA LYS A 43 7.51 -1.34 -7.41
C LYS A 43 8.78 -0.53 -7.23
N VAL A 44 9.05 0.41 -8.14
CA VAL A 44 10.19 1.33 -8.02
C VAL A 44 10.06 2.16 -6.75
N PHE A 45 8.87 2.70 -6.46
CA PHE A 45 8.57 3.44 -5.24
C PHE A 45 8.85 2.61 -3.98
N GLY A 46 8.25 1.42 -3.87
CA GLY A 46 8.39 0.57 -2.68
C GLY A 46 9.84 0.13 -2.43
N GLN A 47 10.57 -0.23 -3.49
CA GLN A 47 12.00 -0.58 -3.39
C GLN A 47 12.84 0.62 -2.96
N THR A 48 12.59 1.79 -3.52
CA THR A 48 13.35 3.01 -3.22
C THR A 48 13.07 3.47 -1.78
N LEU A 49 11.81 3.51 -1.36
CA LEU A 49 11.43 3.88 0.01
C LEU A 49 12.06 2.94 1.04
N THR A 50 12.02 1.62 0.77
CA THR A 50 12.64 0.61 1.64
C THR A 50 14.15 0.84 1.74
N LYS A 51 14.83 1.08 0.61
CA LYS A 51 16.28 1.36 0.59
C LYS A 51 16.63 2.62 1.40
N LEU A 52 15.89 3.70 1.23
CA LEU A 52 16.13 4.94 1.99
C LEU A 52 15.96 4.73 3.50
N ALA A 53 14.98 3.91 3.89
CA ALA A 53 14.71 3.60 5.28
C ALA A 53 15.77 2.70 5.94
N GLU A 54 16.70 2.10 5.18
CA GLU A 54 17.86 1.39 5.75
C GLU A 54 18.84 2.35 6.45
N THR A 55 18.89 3.61 6.00
CA THR A 55 19.79 4.64 6.55
C THR A 55 19.07 5.77 7.28
N ASP A 56 17.73 5.77 7.27
CA ASP A 56 16.91 6.76 7.95
C ASP A 56 15.80 6.08 8.75
N GLU A 57 16.01 5.99 10.06
CA GLU A 57 15.08 5.36 11.01
C GLU A 57 13.75 6.12 11.14
N LYS A 58 13.71 7.40 10.74
CA LYS A 58 12.52 8.24 10.82
C LYS A 58 11.50 7.96 9.72
N ILE A 59 11.90 7.25 8.66
CA ILE A 59 10.99 6.95 7.55
C ILE A 59 9.96 5.90 7.99
N CYS A 60 8.68 6.23 7.80
CA CYS A 60 7.55 5.32 8.01
C CYS A 60 6.74 5.19 6.72
N ALA A 61 6.13 4.03 6.49
CA ALA A 61 5.24 3.79 5.35
C ALA A 61 3.80 3.56 5.83
N ILE A 62 2.84 4.29 5.25
CA ILE A 62 1.42 4.16 5.59
C ILE A 62 0.66 3.78 4.31
N THR A 63 -0.28 2.83 4.42
CA THR A 63 -1.20 2.47 3.35
C THR A 63 -2.63 2.39 3.87
N ALA A 64 -3.60 2.62 2.99
CA ALA A 64 -5.01 2.43 3.28
C ALA A 64 -5.54 1.15 2.60
N ALA A 65 -5.30 -0.02 3.21
CA ALA A 65 -5.66 -1.35 2.71
C ALA A 65 -5.07 -1.73 1.33
N MET A 66 -4.03 -1.04 0.87
CA MET A 66 -3.47 -1.22 -0.47
C MET A 66 -1.97 -1.58 -0.47
N PRO A 67 -1.48 -2.51 0.38
CA PRO A 67 -0.05 -2.78 0.51
C PRO A 67 0.58 -3.31 -0.79
N SER A 68 -0.10 -4.21 -1.51
CA SER A 68 0.37 -4.75 -2.79
C SER A 68 0.20 -3.76 -3.94
N GLY A 69 -0.88 -2.99 -3.95
CA GLY A 69 -1.17 -1.97 -4.96
C GLY A 69 -0.16 -0.81 -4.92
N THR A 70 0.29 -0.45 -3.72
CA THR A 70 1.29 0.61 -3.50
C THR A 70 2.71 0.06 -3.36
N SER A 71 2.88 -1.27 -3.35
CA SER A 71 4.14 -1.97 -3.09
C SER A 71 4.80 -1.58 -1.76
N THR A 72 4.03 -1.07 -0.80
CA THR A 72 4.48 -0.87 0.58
C THR A 72 4.63 -2.19 1.32
N ASP A 73 4.11 -3.31 0.79
CA ASP A 73 4.39 -4.66 1.30
C ASP A 73 5.89 -5.02 1.26
N ILE A 74 6.65 -4.43 0.34
CA ILE A 74 8.12 -4.57 0.29
C ILE A 74 8.74 -3.94 1.54
N PHE A 75 8.29 -2.75 1.91
CA PHE A 75 8.72 -2.04 3.11
C PHE A 75 8.31 -2.81 4.37
N ALA A 76 7.05 -3.25 4.44
CA ALA A 76 6.49 -4.00 5.58
C ALA A 76 7.30 -5.26 5.91
N LYS A 77 7.77 -5.99 4.89
CA LYS A 77 8.61 -7.19 5.10
C LYS A 77 9.96 -6.87 5.73
N ARG A 78 10.52 -5.68 5.48
CA ARG A 78 11.85 -5.28 5.96
C ARG A 78 11.79 -4.52 7.28
N PHE A 79 10.76 -3.68 7.47
CA PHE A 79 10.57 -2.80 8.62
C PHE A 79 9.12 -2.88 9.12
N PRO A 80 8.70 -4.02 9.70
CA PRO A 80 7.32 -4.21 10.13
C PRO A 80 6.88 -3.18 11.17
N ASP A 81 7.77 -2.76 12.07
CA ASP A 81 7.47 -1.79 13.13
C ASP A 81 7.33 -0.35 12.63
N ARG A 82 7.60 -0.10 11.33
CA ARG A 82 7.49 1.22 10.69
C ARG A 82 6.53 1.22 9.50
N HIS A 83 5.74 0.15 9.35
CA HIS A 83 4.70 0.03 8.33
C HIS A 83 3.32 0.00 9.00
N PHE A 84 2.40 0.78 8.47
CA PHE A 84 1.05 0.90 9.02
C PHE A 84 0.02 0.71 7.91
N ASP A 85 -0.84 -0.30 8.05
CA ASP A 85 -2.05 -0.45 7.24
C ASP A 85 -3.25 0.00 8.09
N VAL A 86 -3.83 1.15 7.73
CA VAL A 86 -4.96 1.72 8.46
C VAL A 86 -6.32 1.18 8.00
N GLY A 87 -6.33 0.19 7.10
CA GLY A 87 -7.55 -0.28 6.45
C GLY A 87 -8.08 0.74 5.42
N ILE A 88 -9.35 0.65 5.05
CA ILE A 88 -9.98 1.54 4.06
C ILE A 88 -10.35 2.87 4.73
N ALA A 89 -9.35 3.58 5.25
CA ALA A 89 -9.49 4.79 6.06
C ALA A 89 -8.48 5.88 5.67
N GLU A 90 -8.60 6.40 4.45
CA GLU A 90 -7.68 7.36 3.84
C GLU A 90 -7.61 8.68 4.60
N GLN A 91 -8.70 9.12 5.20
CA GLN A 91 -8.71 10.29 6.10
C GLN A 91 -7.76 10.05 7.27
N HIS A 92 -7.92 8.89 7.94
CA HIS A 92 -7.06 8.50 9.03
C HIS A 92 -5.61 8.33 8.57
N ALA A 93 -5.34 7.75 7.39
CA ALA A 93 -3.99 7.62 6.86
C ALA A 93 -3.26 8.97 6.76
N VAL A 94 -3.95 10.01 6.28
CA VAL A 94 -3.38 11.36 6.12
C VAL A 94 -3.19 12.05 7.47
N THR A 95 -4.20 12.07 8.34
CA THR A 95 -4.07 12.70 9.68
C THR A 95 -3.07 11.95 10.56
N PHE A 96 -2.99 10.63 10.44
CA PHE A 96 -1.98 9.83 11.14
C PHE A 96 -0.57 10.19 10.67
N ALA A 97 -0.36 10.34 9.35
CA ALA A 97 0.89 10.87 8.82
C ALA A 97 1.19 12.27 9.39
N ALA A 98 0.20 13.16 9.46
CA ALA A 98 0.38 14.48 10.07
C ALA A 98 0.88 14.38 11.53
N GLY A 99 0.29 13.49 12.34
CA GLY A 99 0.72 13.25 13.71
C GLY A 99 2.16 12.75 13.82
N LEU A 100 2.55 11.77 12.99
CA LEU A 100 3.94 11.28 12.96
C LEU A 100 4.92 12.36 12.52
N ALA A 101 4.56 13.17 11.51
CA ALA A 101 5.39 14.27 11.02
C ALA A 101 5.56 15.36 12.09
N ALA A 102 4.51 15.68 12.84
CA ALA A 102 4.56 16.63 13.94
C ALA A 102 5.50 16.19 15.08
N ASP A 103 5.66 14.87 15.28
CA ASP A 103 6.61 14.30 16.24
C ASP A 103 8.02 14.05 15.65
N GLY A 104 8.29 14.59 14.45
CA GLY A 104 9.61 14.59 13.83
C GLY A 104 9.99 13.32 13.06
N LEU A 105 9.03 12.44 12.77
CA LEU A 105 9.18 11.33 11.83
C LEU A 105 8.97 11.80 10.38
N LYS A 106 9.21 10.90 9.41
CA LYS A 106 9.08 11.15 7.97
C LYS A 106 8.10 10.14 7.34
N PRO A 107 6.79 10.37 7.51
CA PRO A 107 5.77 9.42 7.06
C PRO A 107 5.48 9.56 5.56
N PHE A 108 5.38 8.43 4.87
CA PHE A 108 4.97 8.35 3.47
C PHE A 108 3.60 7.67 3.37
N ALA A 109 2.54 8.47 3.23
CA ALA A 109 1.19 7.98 2.98
C ALA A 109 1.01 7.60 1.50
N ALA A 110 1.17 6.31 1.20
CA ALA A 110 1.02 5.78 -0.16
C ALA A 110 -0.46 5.51 -0.46
N ILE A 111 -1.10 6.42 -1.21
CA ILE A 111 -2.53 6.40 -1.51
C ILE A 111 -2.73 6.67 -3.01
N TYR A 112 -3.60 5.90 -3.67
CA TYR A 112 -3.95 6.16 -5.07
C TYR A 112 -4.69 7.49 -5.20
N SER A 113 -4.47 8.20 -6.31
CA SER A 113 -5.09 9.51 -6.57
C SER A 113 -6.61 9.53 -6.34
N THR A 114 -7.34 8.53 -6.85
CA THR A 114 -8.80 8.46 -6.67
C THR A 114 -9.25 8.27 -5.23
N PHE A 115 -8.42 7.65 -4.39
CA PHE A 115 -8.74 7.42 -2.98
C PHE A 115 -8.30 8.57 -2.09
N LEU A 116 -7.22 9.26 -2.46
CA LEU A 116 -6.77 10.47 -1.77
C LEU A 116 -7.85 11.56 -1.73
N GLN A 117 -8.79 11.54 -2.68
CA GLN A 117 -9.97 12.41 -2.66
C GLN A 117 -10.75 12.32 -1.33
N ARG A 118 -10.79 11.16 -0.66
CA ARG A 118 -11.42 11.02 0.66
C ARG A 118 -10.65 11.71 1.77
N GLY A 119 -9.32 11.81 1.66
CA GLY A 119 -8.45 12.52 2.61
C GLY A 119 -8.21 13.99 2.26
N TYR A 120 -8.99 14.59 1.35
CA TYR A 120 -8.76 15.95 0.85
C TYR A 120 -8.72 16.98 1.98
N ASP A 121 -9.69 16.94 2.88
CA ASP A 121 -9.76 17.85 4.02
C ASP A 121 -8.56 17.67 4.94
N GLN A 122 -8.13 16.43 5.20
CA GLN A 122 -6.97 16.13 6.05
C GLN A 122 -5.66 16.64 5.43
N VAL A 123 -5.52 16.58 4.10
CA VAL A 123 -4.36 17.18 3.41
C VAL A 123 -4.32 18.69 3.62
N VAL A 124 -5.47 19.37 3.50
CA VAL A 124 -5.53 20.84 3.63
C VAL A 124 -5.40 21.25 5.11
N HIS A 125 -6.31 20.76 5.94
CA HIS A 125 -6.49 21.17 7.32
C HIS A 125 -5.39 20.63 8.23
N ASP A 126 -5.16 19.31 8.20
CA ASP A 126 -4.27 18.67 9.19
C ASP A 126 -2.80 18.74 8.78
N VAL A 127 -2.48 18.72 7.48
CA VAL A 127 -1.10 18.75 6.98
C VAL A 127 -0.67 20.16 6.57
N ALA A 128 -1.35 20.77 5.59
CA ALA A 128 -0.84 21.97 4.91
C ALA A 128 -0.85 23.23 5.77
N ILE A 129 -1.89 23.47 6.58
CA ILE A 129 -1.96 24.65 7.48
C ILE A 129 -0.80 24.65 8.48
N GLN A 130 -0.44 23.48 9.00
CA GLN A 130 0.66 23.30 9.95
C GLN A 130 2.03 23.28 9.28
N LYS A 131 2.10 23.29 7.93
CA LYS A 131 3.32 23.18 7.12
C LYS A 131 4.15 21.93 7.46
N LEU A 132 3.46 20.83 7.72
CA LEU A 132 4.11 19.56 8.03
C LEU A 132 4.77 18.97 6.77
N PRO A 133 5.97 18.37 6.89
CA PRO A 133 6.70 17.78 5.77
C PRO A 133 6.06 16.49 5.23
#